data_AF-A0A5R9GRV7-F1
#
_entry.id   AF-A0A5R9GRV7-F1
#
_cell.length_a   1.000
_cell.length_b   1.000
_cell.length_c   1.000
_cell.angle_alpha   90.00
_cell.angle_beta   90.00
_cell.angle_gamma   90.00
#
_symmetry.space_group_name_H-M   'P 1'
#
loop_
_entity.id
_entity.type
_entity.pdbx_description
1 polymer ?
#
loop_
_entity_poly.entity_id
_entity_poly.type
_entity_poly.pdbx_seq_one_letter_code
_entity_poly.pdbx_strand_id
1 'polypeptide(L)' 'MNESELRVRRLRYRLNRQGMLELDAWLARLLQADFNDADTVGAIESLLECEPPHLQAMMQGDVRVPEALAGWLACR' A
#
# COMPACT_ATOMS: atom_id res chain seq x y z
N MET A 1 24.12 5.84 -1.37
CA MET A 1 22.65 5.75 -1.24
C MET A 1 22.25 4.41 -1.78
N ASN A 2 21.77 3.51 -0.94
CA ASN A 2 21.57 2.10 -1.28
C ASN A 2 20.32 1.96 -2.17
N GLU A 3 20.32 1.03 -3.12
CA GLU A 3 19.19 0.81 -4.05
C GLU A 3 17.88 0.50 -3.29
N SER A 4 17.99 -0.23 -2.18
CA SER A 4 16.87 -0.52 -1.27
C SER A 4 16.29 0.74 -0.62
N GLU A 5 17.13 1.71 -0.22
CA GLU A 5 16.64 2.97 0.38
C GLU A 5 15.89 3.81 -0.65
N LEU A 6 16.36 3.84 -1.90
CA LEU A 6 15.68 4.51 -3.00
C LEU A 6 14.34 3.86 -3.31
N ARG A 7 14.28 2.52 -3.32
CA ARG A 7 13.03 1.77 -3.52
C ARG A 7 12.00 2.12 -2.46
N VAL A 8 12.38 2.08 -1.17
CA VAL A 8 11.48 2.42 -0.06
C VAL A 8 10.99 3.87 -0.15
N ARG A 9 11.87 4.82 -0.49
CA ARG A 9 11.46 6.22 -0.69
C ARG A 9 10.44 6.38 -1.82
N ARG A 10 10.61 5.67 -2.94
CA ARG A 10 9.63 5.67 -4.05
C ARG A 10 8.28 5.10 -3.62
N LEU A 11 8.28 4.01 -2.86
CA LEU A 11 7.04 3.41 -2.36
C LEU A 11 6.29 4.37 -1.44
N ARG A 12 6.97 4.95 -0.46
CA ARG A 12 6.38 5.96 0.44
C ARG A 12 5.82 7.15 -0.31
N TYR A 13 6.52 7.61 -1.36
CA TYR A 13 6.01 8.68 -2.20
C TYR A 13 4.73 8.28 -2.93
N ARG A 14 4.69 7.11 -3.57
CA ARG A 14 3.51 6.62 -4.31
C ARG A 14 2.31 6.41 -3.40
N LEU A 15 2.49 5.88 -2.19
CA LEU A 15 1.42 5.68 -1.20
C LEU A 15 0.69 6.99 -0.83
N ASN A 16 1.35 8.15 -0.95
CA ASN A 16 0.78 9.47 -0.64
C ASN A 16 0.29 10.23 -1.90
N ARG A 17 0.30 9.61 -3.08
CA ARG A 17 0.10 10.27 -4.38
C ARG A 17 -0.80 9.44 -5.29
N GLN A 18 -1.95 8.99 -4.79
CA GLN A 18 -2.97 8.31 -5.60
C GLN A 18 -3.86 9.30 -6.36
N GLY A 19 -3.95 10.55 -5.91
CA GLY A 19 -4.79 11.57 -6.53
C GLY A 19 -6.26 11.52 -6.07
N MET A 20 -6.55 10.69 -5.04
CA MET A 20 -7.85 10.59 -4.39
C MET A 20 -7.66 10.58 -2.88
N LEU A 21 -8.25 11.56 -2.19
CA LEU A 21 -8.03 11.76 -0.75
C LEU A 21 -8.36 10.52 0.10
N GLU A 22 -9.41 9.78 -0.26
CA GLU A 22 -9.82 8.56 0.45
C GLU A 22 -8.77 7.46 0.33
N LEU A 23 -8.26 7.23 -0.89
CA LEU A 23 -7.20 6.25 -1.14
C LEU A 23 -5.89 6.71 -0.51
N ASP A 24 -5.55 8.00 -0.59
CA ASP A 24 -4.36 8.55 0.06
C ASP A 24 -4.40 8.31 1.58
N ALA A 25 -5.54 8.54 2.23
CA ALA A 25 -5.72 8.31 3.65
C ALA A 25 -5.67 6.81 4.03
N TRP A 26 -6.27 5.95 3.20
CA TRP A 26 -6.27 4.51 3.41
C TRP A 26 -4.87 3.91 3.23
N LEU A 27 -4.19 4.24 2.11
CA LEU A 27 -2.83 3.77 1.81
C LEU A 27 -1.77 4.38 2.72
N ALA A 28 -1.97 5.58 3.27
CA ALA A 28 -1.05 6.17 4.23
C ALA A 28 -0.84 5.29 5.49
N ARG A 29 -1.78 4.39 5.81
CA ARG A 29 -1.62 3.39 6.89
C ARG A 29 -0.43 2.47 6.65
N LEU A 30 -0.11 2.16 5.39
CA LEU A 30 1.04 1.35 5.00
C LEU A 30 2.39 2.05 5.21
N LEU A 31 2.42 3.35 5.50
CA LEU A 31 3.67 4.03 5.86
C LEU A 31 4.27 3.51 7.17
N GLN A 32 3.45 2.86 8.01
CA GLN A 32 3.86 2.21 9.26
C GLN A 32 4.23 0.74 9.07
N ALA A 33 4.14 0.21 7.85
CA ALA A 33 4.50 -1.18 7.56
C ALA A 33 6.01 -1.40 7.61
N ASP A 34 6.42 -2.66 7.79
CA ASP A 34 7.83 -3.01 7.79
C ASP A 34 8.37 -3.09 6.35
N PHE A 35 9.10 -2.06 5.94
CA PHE A 35 9.74 -1.99 4.62
C PHE A 35 11.03 -2.82 4.52
N ASN A 36 11.47 -3.49 5.60
CA ASN A 36 12.58 -4.45 5.55
C ASN A 36 12.09 -5.87 5.23
N ASP A 37 10.80 -6.14 5.45
CA ASP A 37 10.18 -7.40 5.07
C ASP A 37 9.87 -7.42 3.56
N ALA A 38 10.45 -8.41 2.88
CA ALA A 38 10.30 -8.56 1.43
C ALA A 38 8.86 -8.87 1.03
N ASP A 39 8.12 -9.60 1.86
CA ASP A 39 6.72 -9.97 1.59
C ASP A 39 5.82 -8.74 1.69
N THR A 40 6.00 -7.93 2.74
CA THR A 40 5.32 -6.64 2.89
C THR A 40 5.62 -5.70 1.72
N VAL A 41 6.90 -5.53 1.35
CA VAL A 41 7.30 -4.66 0.23
C VAL A 41 6.69 -5.14 -1.10
N GLY A 42 6.76 -6.43 -1.38
CA GLY A 42 6.17 -7.02 -2.58
C GLY A 42 4.66 -6.82 -2.64
N ALA A 43 3.97 -7.01 -1.52
CA ALA A 43 2.53 -6.79 -1.46
C ALA A 43 2.15 -5.32 -1.67
N ILE A 44 2.90 -4.37 -1.10
CA ILE A 44 2.69 -2.94 -1.34
C ILE A 44 2.89 -2.61 -2.83
N GLU A 45 3.91 -3.17 -3.46
CA GLU A 45 4.17 -2.97 -4.89
C GLU A 45 3.03 -3.48 -5.75
N SER A 46 2.57 -4.72 -5.54
CA SER A 46 1.42 -5.28 -6.27
C SER A 46 0.15 -4.46 -6.03
N LEU A 47 -0.04 -3.92 -4.83
CA LEU A 47 -1.17 -3.07 -4.52
C LEU A 47 -1.08 -1.73 -5.29
N LEU A 48 0.10 -1.11 -5.39
CA LEU A 48 0.33 0.12 -6.16
C LEU A 48 0.26 -0.06 -7.68
N GLU A 49 0.21 -1.30 -8.17
CA GLU A 49 -0.06 -1.64 -9.57
C GLU A 49 -1.56 -1.81 -9.86
N CYS A 50 -2.40 -1.86 -8.82
CA CYS A 50 -3.84 -1.97 -8.99
C CYS A 50 -4.45 -0.63 -9.42
N GLU A 51 -5.45 -0.69 -10.29
CA GLU A 51 -6.22 0.47 -10.72
C GLU A 51 -7.05 1.06 -9.55
N PRO A 52 -7.32 2.38 -9.54
CA PRO A 52 -8.08 3.03 -8.46
C PRO A 52 -9.43 2.37 -8.11
N PRO A 53 -10.26 1.91 -9.07
CA PRO A 53 -11.51 1.21 -8.74
C PRO A 53 -11.28 -0.11 -7.99
N HIS A 54 -10.17 -0.80 -8.27
CA HIS A 54 -9.83 -2.05 -7.60
C HIS A 54 -9.38 -1.79 -6.15
N LEU A 55 -8.59 -0.73 -5.94
CA LEU A 55 -8.21 -0.28 -4.60
C LEU A 55 -9.42 0.15 -3.77
N GLN A 56 -10.40 0.83 -4.39
CA GLN A 56 -11.66 1.18 -3.73
C GLN A 56 -12.46 -0.06 -3.32
N ALA A 57 -12.55 -1.08 -4.18
CA ALA A 57 -13.23 -2.32 -3.84
C ALA A 57 -12.54 -3.05 -2.66
N MET A 58 -11.20 -3.01 -2.58
CA MET A 58 -10.46 -3.49 -1.41
C MET A 58 -10.75 -2.68 -0.15
N MET A 59 -10.78 -1.35 -0.27
CA MET A 59 -11.12 -0.45 0.84
C MET A 59 -12.55 -0.67 1.36
N GLN A 60 -13.51 -0.98 0.48
CA GLN A 60 -14.89 -1.27 0.84
C GLN A 60 -15.08 -2.69 1.39
N GLY A 61 -14.06 -3.56 1.27
CA GLY A 61 -14.11 -4.96 1.70
C GLY A 61 -14.74 -5.91 0.67
N ASP A 62 -15.08 -5.42 -0.53
CA ASP A 62 -15.59 -6.23 -1.63
C ASP A 62 -14.51 -7.14 -2.23
N VAL A 63 -13.25 -6.69 -2.19
CA VAL A 63 -12.08 -7.45 -2.60
C VAL A 63 -11.17 -7.67 -1.39
N ARG A 64 -10.60 -8.86 -1.28
CA ARG A 64 -9.63 -9.15 -0.22
C ARG A 64 -8.34 -8.37 -0.44
N VAL A 65 -7.87 -7.69 0.59
CA VAL A 65 -6.51 -7.18 0.66
C VAL A 65 -5.51 -8.33 0.78
N PRO A 66 -4.27 -8.17 0.27
CA PRO A 66 -3.21 -9.14 0.50
C PRO A 66 -3.02 -9.41 2.00
N GLU A 67 -2.85 -10.68 2.37
CA GLU A 67 -2.75 -11.11 3.78
C GLU A 67 -1.59 -10.41 4.51
N ALA A 68 -0.45 -10.25 3.83
CA ALA A 68 0.68 -9.49 4.32
C ALA A 68 0.29 -8.06 4.74
N LEU A 69 -0.69 -7.43 4.07
CA LEU A 69 -1.11 -6.07 4.34
C LEU A 69 -2.31 -5.95 5.28
N ALA A 70 -2.97 -7.06 5.60
CA ALA A 70 -4.20 -7.07 6.38
C ALA A 70 -4.00 -6.43 7.76
N GLY A 71 -2.83 -6.59 8.38
CA GLY A 71 -2.51 -5.98 9.68
C GLY A 71 -2.58 -4.44 9.70
N TRP A 72 -2.39 -3.79 8.55
CA TRP A 72 -2.42 -2.33 8.42
C TRP A 72 -3.67 -1.80 7.71
N LEU A 73 -4.24 -2.59 6.80
CA LEU A 73 -5.35 -2.18 5.95
C LEU A 73 -6.72 -2.77 6.33
N ALA A 74 -6.77 -3.69 7.30
CA ALA A 74 -8.04 -4.27 7.74
C ALA A 74 -9.06 -3.17 8.08
N CYS A 75 -10.12 -3.11 7.28
CA CYS A 75 -11.32 -2.39 7.61
C CYS A 75 -11.98 -3.09 8.80
N ARG A 76 -12.17 -2.33 9.88
CA ARG A 76 -12.86 -2.78 11.08
C ARG A 76 -14.35 -2.55 10.93
#